data_AF-A0A1W9WDW0-F1
#
_entry.id   AF-A0A1W9WDW0-F1
#
_cell.length_a   1.000
_cell.length_b   1.000
_cell.length_c   1.000
_cell.angle_alpha   90.00
_cell.angle_beta   90.00
_cell.angle_gamma   90.00
#
_symmetry.space_group_name_H-M   'P 1'
#
loop_
_entity.id
_entity.type
_entity.pdbx_description
1 polymer ?
#
loop_
_entity_poly.entity_id
_entity_poly.type
_entity_poly.pdbx_seq_one_letter_code
_entity_poly.pdbx_strand_id
1 'polypeptide(L)'
;MSRRWVLNASPVIILAKINHAWLFKKLADEVIMPQAVAEEINVGPPHDNAVSLLKKGYFQIIDEFNILPEIIAWDLGKGETAVLSYVYANPKWTAILDDGLARKCAKSFLLSVKGTLGIVLLAKKHGIIPSASDVLHGLKQVDYRIDDKVIEKALWKTVGEAWKS
;
A
#
# COMPACT_ATOMS: atom_id res chain seq x y z
N MET A 1 18.56 8.48 1.99
CA MET A 1 18.40 7.06 1.64
C MET A 1 17.24 6.95 0.66
N SER A 2 17.39 6.11 -0.37
CA SER A 2 16.34 5.91 -1.37
C SER A 2 15.14 5.15 -0.79
N ARG A 3 13.92 5.54 -1.15
CA ARG A 3 12.66 4.87 -0.77
C ARG A 3 12.27 3.88 -1.86
N ARG A 4 12.22 2.60 -1.50
CA ARG A 4 11.88 1.50 -2.42
C ARG A 4 10.71 0.70 -1.88
N TRP A 5 9.65 0.56 -2.67
CA TRP A 5 8.38 0.01 -2.21
C TRP A 5 7.94 -1.21 -3.02
N VAL A 6 7.42 -2.20 -2.31
CA VAL A 6 6.74 -3.36 -2.90
C VAL A 6 5.26 -3.22 -2.57
N LEU A 7 4.42 -3.14 -3.61
CA LEU A 7 3.00 -2.86 -3.44
C LEU A 7 2.19 -4.15 -3.34
N ASN A 8 1.25 -4.20 -2.40
CA ASN A 8 0.12 -5.13 -2.42
C ASN A 8 -1.09 -4.52 -3.14
N ALA A 9 -2.11 -5.34 -3.45
CA ALA A 9 -3.27 -4.95 -4.24
C ALA A 9 -4.12 -3.88 -3.52
N SER A 10 -4.41 -4.07 -2.23
CA SER A 10 -5.37 -3.23 -1.50
C SER A 10 -5.03 -1.74 -1.51
N PRO A 11 -3.80 -1.28 -1.18
CA PRO A 11 -3.44 0.15 -1.29
C PRO A 11 -3.55 0.71 -2.71
N VAL A 12 -3.20 -0.08 -3.71
CA VAL A 12 -3.27 0.34 -5.12
C VAL A 12 -4.70 0.55 -5.54
N ILE A 13 -5.58 -0.41 -5.24
CA ILE A 13 -7.00 -0.36 -5.59
C ILE A 13 -7.66 0.87 -4.97
N ILE A 14 -7.55 1.07 -3.67
CA ILE A 14 -8.26 2.17 -3.00
C ILE A 14 -7.74 3.55 -3.39
N LEU A 15 -6.43 3.72 -3.57
CA LEU A 15 -5.87 4.99 -4.06
C LEU A 15 -6.22 5.22 -5.53
N ALA A 16 -6.29 4.17 -6.36
CA ALA A 16 -6.72 4.30 -7.75
C ALA A 16 -8.19 4.72 -7.86
N LYS A 17 -9.09 4.21 -6.99
CA LYS A 17 -10.51 4.61 -6.96
C LYS A 17 -10.71 6.10 -6.74
N ILE A 18 -9.82 6.76 -6.01
CA ILE A 18 -9.85 8.22 -5.81
C ILE A 18 -8.86 8.98 -6.69
N ASN A 19 -8.28 8.36 -7.72
CA ASN A 19 -7.29 8.96 -8.63
C ASN A 19 -5.99 9.45 -7.94
N HIS A 20 -5.58 8.81 -6.84
CA HIS A 20 -4.37 9.13 -6.07
C HIS A 20 -3.24 8.08 -6.15
N ALA A 21 -3.35 7.06 -7.01
CA ALA A 21 -2.29 6.06 -7.19
C ALA A 21 -0.95 6.68 -7.66
N TRP A 22 -0.97 7.89 -8.21
CA TRP A 22 0.24 8.64 -8.58
C TRP A 22 1.14 8.99 -7.39
N LEU A 23 0.61 8.94 -6.16
CA LEU A 23 1.39 9.15 -4.94
C LEU A 23 2.56 8.17 -4.81
N PHE A 24 2.42 6.92 -5.30
CA PHE A 24 3.49 5.93 -5.21
C PHE A 24 4.75 6.39 -5.94
N LYS A 25 4.63 6.87 -7.18
CA LYS A 25 5.76 7.35 -7.98
C LYS A 25 6.30 8.71 -7.54
N LYS A 26 5.48 9.52 -6.84
CA LYS A 26 5.95 10.80 -6.28
C LYS A 26 6.72 10.63 -4.97
N LEU A 27 6.42 9.58 -4.21
CA LEU A 27 7.01 9.36 -2.90
C LEU A 27 8.18 8.39 -2.90
N ALA A 28 8.14 7.35 -3.74
CA ALA A 28 9.20 6.37 -3.83
C ALA A 28 10.09 6.61 -5.05
N ASP A 29 11.38 6.33 -4.90
CA ASP A 29 12.32 6.35 -6.01
C ASP A 29 12.16 5.09 -6.87
N GLU A 30 11.75 3.98 -6.24
CA GLU A 30 11.54 2.69 -6.90
C GLU A 30 10.27 2.03 -6.38
N VAL A 31 9.45 1.52 -7.30
CA VAL A 31 8.18 0.87 -6.99
C VAL A 31 8.06 -0.38 -7.84
N ILE A 32 7.85 -1.52 -7.19
CA ILE A 32 7.61 -2.79 -7.85
C ILE A 32 6.34 -3.45 -7.31
N MET A 33 5.84 -4.42 -8.07
CA MET A 33 4.67 -5.20 -7.75
C MET A 33 4.93 -6.68 -8.08
N PRO A 34 4.74 -7.61 -7.14
CA PRO A 34 4.78 -9.04 -7.45
C PRO A 34 3.69 -9.44 -8.47
N GLN A 35 4.00 -10.40 -9.34
CA GLN A 35 3.05 -10.94 -10.32
C GLN A 35 1.72 -11.39 -9.68
N ALA A 36 1.76 -12.07 -8.53
CA ALA A 36 0.56 -12.50 -7.80
C ALA A 36 -0.35 -11.32 -7.41
N VAL A 37 0.22 -10.15 -7.10
CA VAL A 37 -0.54 -8.93 -6.78
C VAL A 37 -1.19 -8.35 -8.04
N ALA A 38 -0.47 -8.36 -9.17
CA ALA A 38 -1.00 -7.88 -10.44
C ALA A 38 -2.18 -8.75 -10.90
N GLU A 39 -2.11 -10.07 -10.68
CA GLU A 39 -3.20 -11.01 -10.96
C GLU A 39 -4.44 -10.72 -10.11
N GLU A 40 -4.28 -10.49 -8.80
CA GLU A 40 -5.38 -10.12 -7.92
C GLU A 40 -6.10 -8.84 -8.38
N ILE A 41 -5.35 -7.81 -8.79
CA ILE A 41 -5.94 -6.57 -9.32
C ILE A 41 -6.69 -6.86 -10.63
N ASN A 42 -6.12 -7.68 -11.53
CA ASN A 42 -6.71 -7.98 -12.84
C ASN A 42 -8.02 -8.79 -12.77
N VAL A 43 -8.31 -9.46 -11.65
CA VAL A 43 -9.62 -10.10 -11.39
C VAL A 43 -10.73 -9.06 -11.20
N GLY A 44 -10.38 -7.82 -10.82
CA GLY A 44 -11.33 -6.72 -10.69
C GLY A 44 -12.03 -6.35 -12.02
N PRO A 45 -13.12 -5.56 -11.96
CA PRO A 45 -13.84 -5.15 -13.16
C PRO A 45 -12.94 -4.41 -14.16
N PRO A 46 -13.11 -4.57 -15.48
CA PRO A 46 -12.25 -3.93 -16.48
C PRO A 46 -12.21 -2.39 -16.44
N HIS A 47 -13.23 -1.76 -15.83
CA HIS A 47 -13.34 -0.32 -15.65
C HIS A 47 -12.73 0.18 -14.32
N ASP A 48 -12.19 -0.70 -13.48
CA ASP A 48 -11.45 -0.29 -12.29
C ASP A 48 -10.16 0.45 -12.70
N ASN A 49 -9.93 1.61 -12.07
CA ASN A 49 -8.75 2.42 -12.33
C ASN A 49 -7.44 1.65 -12.07
N ALA A 50 -7.40 0.75 -11.08
CA ALA A 50 -6.22 -0.07 -10.80
C ALA A 50 -5.89 -1.03 -11.96
N VAL A 51 -6.92 -1.67 -12.54
CA VAL A 51 -6.78 -2.51 -13.74
C VAL A 51 -6.28 -1.69 -14.93
N SER A 52 -6.83 -0.48 -15.11
CA SER A 52 -6.38 0.44 -16.17
C SER A 52 -4.90 0.83 -16.02
N LEU A 53 -4.44 1.09 -14.79
CA LEU A 53 -3.04 1.40 -14.49
C LEU A 53 -2.11 0.22 -14.82
N LEU A 54 -2.51 -1.01 -14.49
CA LEU A 54 -1.73 -2.20 -14.85
C LEU A 54 -1.61 -2.38 -16.36
N LYS A 55 -2.72 -2.27 -17.10
CA LYS A 55 -2.72 -2.39 -18.57
C LYS A 55 -1.84 -1.34 -19.26
N LYS A 56 -1.67 -0.17 -18.63
CA LYS A 56 -0.80 0.91 -19.11
C LYS A 56 0.68 0.74 -18.70
N GLY A 57 1.04 -0.37 -18.05
CA GLY A 57 2.41 -0.59 -17.57
C GLY A 57 2.82 0.40 -16.48
N TYR A 58 1.87 0.87 -15.66
CA TYR A 58 2.17 1.90 -14.67
C TYR A 58 3.13 1.43 -13.58
N PHE A 59 3.11 0.13 -13.24
CA PHE A 59 3.98 -0.46 -12.23
C PHE A 59 4.96 -1.44 -12.87
N GLN A 60 6.18 -1.51 -12.35
CA GLN A 60 7.12 -2.56 -12.71
C GLN A 60 6.68 -3.85 -12.02
N ILE A 61 6.28 -4.84 -12.82
CA ILE A 61 5.93 -6.16 -12.31
C ILE A 61 7.21 -6.99 -12.21
N ILE A 62 7.35 -7.74 -11.12
CA ILE A 62 8.44 -8.68 -10.91
C ILE A 62 7.89 -10.11 -10.81
N ASP A 63 8.59 -11.02 -11.47
CA ASP A 63 8.26 -12.44 -11.48
C ASP A 63 8.79 -13.16 -10.23
N GLU A 64 8.54 -14.46 -10.20
CA GLU A 64 8.79 -15.38 -9.11
C GLU A 64 10.14 -15.18 -8.42
N PHE A 65 10.06 -15.08 -7.10
CA PHE A 65 11.18 -15.11 -6.17
C PHE A 65 10.90 -16.16 -5.12
N ASN A 66 11.93 -16.52 -4.34
CA ASN A 66 11.78 -17.53 -3.31
C ASN A 66 10.75 -17.08 -2.26
N ILE A 67 9.62 -17.78 -2.20
CA ILE A 67 8.60 -17.57 -1.18
C ILE A 67 9.02 -18.30 0.09
N LEU A 68 8.99 -17.61 1.22
CA LEU A 68 9.49 -18.17 2.47
C LEU A 68 8.45 -19.09 3.13
N PRO A 69 8.80 -20.35 3.45
CA PRO A 69 7.90 -21.27 4.14
C PRO A 69 7.35 -20.70 5.47
N GLU A 70 8.15 -19.92 6.19
CA GLU A 70 7.75 -19.31 7.46
C GLU A 70 6.71 -18.21 7.27
N ILE A 71 6.67 -17.55 6.11
CA ILE A 71 5.61 -16.59 5.75
C ILE A 71 4.38 -17.34 5.24
N ILE A 72 4.55 -18.41 4.46
CA ILE A 72 3.43 -19.27 4.02
C ILE A 72 2.67 -19.82 5.23
N ALA A 73 3.37 -20.19 6.31
CA ALA A 73 2.77 -20.69 7.55
C ALA A 73 1.79 -19.71 8.23
N TRP A 74 1.78 -18.42 7.84
CA TRP A 74 0.80 -17.45 8.31
C TRP A 74 -0.55 -17.52 7.58
N ASP A 75 -0.68 -18.37 6.55
CA ASP A 75 -1.90 -18.56 5.76
C ASP A 75 -2.44 -17.24 5.18
N LEU A 76 -1.52 -16.42 4.65
CA LEU A 76 -1.85 -15.15 4.00
C LEU A 76 -2.26 -15.39 2.54
N GLY A 77 -2.93 -14.40 1.93
CA GLY A 77 -3.17 -14.39 0.49
C GLY A 77 -1.86 -14.44 -0.31
N LYS A 78 -1.96 -14.86 -1.57
CA LYS A 78 -0.79 -15.01 -2.45
C LYS A 78 -0.06 -13.67 -2.62
N GLY A 79 -0.81 -12.58 -2.82
CA GLY A 79 -0.27 -11.23 -2.91
C GLY A 79 0.48 -10.80 -1.65
N GLU A 80 -0.12 -10.93 -0.47
CA GLU A 80 0.54 -10.60 0.80
C GLU A 80 1.80 -11.43 1.04
N THR A 81 1.70 -12.75 0.83
CA THR A 81 2.81 -13.70 0.99
C THR A 81 3.99 -13.31 0.12
N ALA A 82 3.73 -12.97 -1.15
CA ALA A 82 4.72 -12.51 -2.11
C ALA A 82 5.36 -11.20 -1.64
N VAL A 83 4.56 -10.17 -1.31
CA VAL A 83 5.08 -8.86 -0.87
C VAL A 83 6.00 -9.00 0.34
N LEU A 84 5.60 -9.76 1.35
CA LEU A 84 6.39 -9.94 2.57
C LEU A 84 7.65 -10.76 2.34
N SER A 85 7.58 -11.83 1.54
CA SER A 85 8.74 -12.65 1.21
C SER A 85 9.79 -11.84 0.44
N TYR A 86 9.38 -10.96 -0.47
CA TYR A 86 10.30 -10.07 -1.16
C TYR A 86 11.01 -9.12 -0.19
N VAL A 87 10.26 -8.48 0.71
CA VAL A 87 10.83 -7.50 1.65
C VAL A 87 11.75 -8.17 2.68
N TYR A 88 11.45 -9.41 3.08
CA TYR A 88 12.36 -10.20 3.91
C TYR A 88 13.70 -10.42 3.20
N ALA A 89 13.67 -10.87 1.94
CA ALA A 89 14.88 -11.08 1.15
C ALA A 89 15.62 -9.76 0.83
N ASN A 90 14.90 -8.63 0.85
CA ASN A 90 15.43 -7.32 0.48
C ASN A 90 15.14 -6.26 1.55
N PRO A 91 15.89 -6.23 2.69
CA PRO A 91 15.59 -5.38 3.85
C PRO A 91 15.58 -3.86 3.60
N LYS A 92 16.09 -3.39 2.46
CA LYS A 92 16.04 -1.98 2.04
C LYS A 92 14.68 -1.58 1.47
N TRP A 93 13.78 -2.53 1.24
CA TRP A 93 12.45 -2.30 0.70
C TRP A 93 11.41 -2.20 1.83
N THR A 94 10.30 -1.55 1.53
CA THR A 94 9.15 -1.42 2.44
C THR A 94 7.93 -2.04 1.78
N ALA A 95 7.24 -2.93 2.49
CA ALA A 95 5.96 -3.48 2.06
C ALA A 95 4.87 -2.41 2.21
N ILE A 96 4.07 -2.22 1.17
CA ILE A 96 2.89 -1.35 1.19
C ILE A 96 1.64 -2.22 1.18
N LEU A 97 1.04 -2.39 2.36
CA LEU A 97 -0.16 -3.22 2.57
C LEU A 97 -1.02 -2.72 3.74
N ASP A 98 -2.32 -3.03 3.67
CA ASP A 98 -3.29 -2.64 4.69
C ASP A 98 -3.77 -3.81 5.56
N ASP A 99 -3.61 -5.06 5.12
CA ASP A 99 -4.13 -6.24 5.84
C ASP A 99 -3.55 -6.40 7.26
N GLY A 100 -4.43 -6.70 8.21
CA GLY A 100 -4.09 -6.79 9.63
C GLY A 100 -3.26 -8.02 9.98
N LEU A 101 -3.51 -9.17 9.35
CA LEU A 101 -2.76 -10.40 9.60
C LEU A 101 -1.38 -10.33 8.95
N ALA A 102 -1.28 -9.81 7.72
CA ALA A 102 -0.02 -9.54 7.04
C ALA A 102 0.85 -8.54 7.82
N ARG A 103 0.25 -7.50 8.42
CA ARG A 103 0.98 -6.58 9.33
C ARG A 103 1.54 -7.28 10.56
N LYS A 104 0.81 -8.24 11.15
CA LYS A 104 1.28 -9.03 12.29
C LYS A 104 2.45 -9.93 11.88
N CYS A 105 2.33 -10.61 10.74
CA CYS A 105 3.41 -11.40 10.14
C CYS A 105 4.65 -10.54 9.92
N ALA A 106 4.52 -9.42 9.23
CA ALA A 106 5.64 -8.51 8.98
C ALA A 106 6.33 -8.04 10.27
N LYS A 107 5.55 -7.78 11.32
CA LYS A 107 6.07 -7.41 12.64
C LYS A 107 6.87 -8.55 13.29
N SER A 108 6.45 -9.81 13.18
CA SER A 108 7.20 -10.94 13.74
C SER A 108 8.55 -11.15 13.05
N PHE A 109 8.67 -10.73 11.79
CA PHE A 109 9.91 -10.76 11.01
C PHE A 109 10.66 -9.42 10.98
N LEU A 110 10.25 -8.43 11.77
CA LEU A 110 10.87 -7.09 11.83
C LEU A 110 10.94 -6.37 10.46
N LEU A 111 9.97 -6.63 9.58
CA LEU A 111 9.92 -6.07 8.23
C LEU A 111 9.38 -4.63 8.24
N SER A 112 9.92 -3.81 7.34
CA SER A 112 9.41 -2.45 7.14
C SER A 112 8.06 -2.48 6.42
N VAL A 113 7.02 -1.96 7.06
CA VAL A 113 5.66 -1.89 6.49
C VAL A 113 5.09 -0.47 6.58
N LYS A 114 4.38 -0.08 5.53
CA LYS A 114 3.43 1.04 5.52
C LYS A 114 2.11 0.55 4.92
N GLY A 115 1.05 1.29 5.18
CA GLY A 115 -0.23 1.11 4.48
C GLY A 115 -0.74 2.44 4.00
N THR A 116 -1.95 2.47 3.48
CA THR A 116 -2.50 3.61 2.76
C THR A 116 -2.57 4.88 3.60
N LEU A 117 -3.03 4.80 4.85
CA LEU A 117 -2.97 5.92 5.80
C LEU A 117 -1.55 6.49 5.93
N GLY A 118 -0.55 5.61 6.05
CA GLY A 118 0.85 6.03 6.13
C GLY A 118 1.36 6.69 4.84
N ILE A 119 0.89 6.26 3.66
CA ILE A 119 1.21 6.87 2.37
C ILE A 119 0.62 8.28 2.27
N VAL A 120 -0.65 8.45 2.62
CA VAL A 120 -1.33 9.76 2.56
C VAL A 120 -0.69 10.76 3.52
N LEU A 121 -0.42 10.35 4.76
CA LEU A 121 0.27 11.19 5.74
C LEU A 121 1.68 11.56 5.28
N LEU A 122 2.41 10.62 4.66
CA LEU A 122 3.73 10.88 4.12
C LEU A 122 3.66 11.89 2.96
N ALA A 123 2.66 11.77 2.06
CA ALA A 123 2.43 12.73 0.99
C ALA A 123 2.25 14.16 1.52
N LYS A 124 1.42 14.32 2.56
CA LYS A 124 1.20 15.62 3.19
C LYS A 124 2.46 16.15 3.86
N LYS A 125 3.19 15.31 4.60
CA LYS A 125 4.45 15.70 5.24
C LYS A 125 5.49 16.22 4.24
N HIS A 126 5.45 15.71 3.01
CA HIS A 126 6.32 16.16 1.91
C HIS A 126 5.73 17.28 1.05
N GLY A 127 4.57 17.84 1.41
CA GLY A 127 3.93 18.92 0.65
C GLY A 127 3.40 18.49 -0.73
N ILE A 128 3.25 17.18 -0.97
CA ILE A 128 2.79 16.63 -2.26
C ILE A 128 1.27 16.80 -2.41
N ILE A 129 0.55 16.77 -1.30
CA ILE A 129 -0.89 17.02 -1.24
C ILE A 129 -1.18 18.17 -0.26
N PRO A 130 -2.21 18.99 -0.54
CA PRO A 130 -2.55 20.12 0.30
C PRO A 130 -3.23 19.72 1.61
N SER A 131 -3.96 18.60 1.64
CA SER A 131 -4.70 18.10 2.82
C SER A 131 -4.66 16.57 2.84
N ALA A 132 -4.16 15.97 3.92
CA ALA A 132 -4.27 14.53 4.12
C ALA A 132 -5.69 14.13 4.54
N SER A 133 -6.35 14.98 5.33
CA SER A 133 -7.73 14.81 5.79
C SER A 133 -8.68 14.64 4.60
N ASP A 134 -8.60 15.52 3.59
CA ASP A 134 -9.48 15.48 2.42
C ASP A 134 -9.31 14.18 1.62
N VAL A 135 -8.06 13.75 1.44
CA VAL A 135 -7.75 12.49 0.74
C VAL A 135 -8.28 11.29 1.53
N LEU A 136 -8.15 11.29 2.85
CA LEU A 136 -8.67 10.23 3.72
C LEU A 136 -10.21 10.20 3.73
N HIS A 137 -10.88 11.35 3.69
CA HIS A 137 -12.33 11.40 3.50
C HIS A 137 -12.73 10.80 2.15
N GLY A 138 -11.99 11.09 1.08
CA GLY A 138 -12.19 10.43 -0.21
C GLY A 138 -12.03 8.91 -0.12
N LEU A 139 -11.02 8.42 0.60
CA LEU A 139 -10.81 6.99 0.82
C LEU A 139 -11.97 6.32 1.57
N LYS A 140 -12.56 7.00 2.57
CA LYS A 140 -13.73 6.49 3.30
C LYS A 140 -14.94 6.25 2.40
N GLN A 141 -15.05 6.97 1.27
CA GLN A 141 -16.12 6.77 0.29
C GLN A 141 -15.90 5.55 -0.62
N VAL A 142 -14.72 4.93 -0.62
CA VAL A 142 -14.34 3.85 -1.57
C VAL A 142 -13.94 2.53 -0.91
N ASP A 143 -14.63 2.18 0.18
CA ASP A 143 -14.45 0.95 0.99
C ASP A 143 -13.10 0.89 1.74
N TYR A 144 -12.55 2.05 2.14
CA TYR A 144 -11.41 2.08 3.05
C TYR A 144 -11.85 1.84 4.51
N ARG A 145 -11.68 0.60 4.97
CA ARG A 145 -12.13 0.10 6.28
C ARG A 145 -11.12 0.37 7.40
N ILE A 146 -10.93 1.63 7.74
CA ILE A 146 -10.18 2.04 8.93
C ILE A 146 -11.09 2.83 9.88
N ASP A 147 -10.86 2.64 11.18
CA ASP A 147 -11.58 3.34 12.25
C ASP A 147 -11.22 4.83 12.27
N ASP A 148 -12.23 5.69 12.42
CA ASP A 148 -12.06 7.15 12.40
C ASP A 148 -11.16 7.65 13.53
N LYS A 149 -11.17 7.01 14.71
CA LYS A 149 -10.27 7.36 15.81
C LYS A 149 -8.81 7.07 15.46
N VAL A 150 -8.56 6.04 14.65
CA VAL A 150 -7.22 5.73 14.15
C VAL A 150 -6.76 6.80 13.16
N ILE A 151 -7.66 7.24 12.26
CA ILE A 151 -7.38 8.34 11.33
C ILE A 151 -7.09 9.63 12.09
N GLU A 152 -8.00 10.05 12.97
CA GLU A 152 -7.91 11.29 13.76
C GLU A 152 -6.58 11.35 14.53
N LYS A 153 -6.28 10.30 15.29
CA LYS A 153 -5.04 10.22 16.06
C LYS A 153 -3.80 10.31 15.16
N ALA A 154 -3.83 9.66 14.00
CA ALA A 154 -2.70 9.65 13.09
C ALA A 154 -2.50 11.00 12.38
N LEU A 155 -3.58 11.67 11.95
CA LEU A 155 -3.55 13.00 11.35
C LEU A 155 -2.98 14.02 12.34
N TRP A 156 -3.55 14.08 13.55
CA TRP A 156 -3.11 15.03 14.57
C TRP A 156 -1.63 14.83 14.93
N LYS A 157 -1.23 13.58 15.21
CA LYS A 157 0.14 13.27 15.63
C LYS A 157 1.18 13.48 14.52
N THR A 158 0.82 13.30 13.26
CA THR A 158 1.80 13.23 12.15
C THR A 158 1.90 14.52 11.37
N VAL A 159 0.77 15.19 11.13
CA VAL A 159 0.68 16.36 10.23
C VAL A 159 -0.12 17.53 10.82
N GLY A 160 -0.66 17.39 12.04
CA GLY A 160 -1.39 18.45 12.74
C GLY A 160 -2.74 18.80 12.13
N GLU A 161 -3.29 17.94 11.26
CA GLU A 161 -4.62 18.14 10.68
C GLU A 161 -5.70 17.56 11.60
N ALA A 162 -6.88 18.18 11.60
CA ALA A 162 -8.05 17.67 12.30
C ALA A 162 -8.85 16.71 11.41
N TRP A 163 -9.45 15.70 12.02
CA TRP A 163 -10.46 14.84 11.39
C TRP A 163 -11.84 15.38 11.76
N LYS A 164 -12.64 15.76 10.76
CA LYS A 164 -14.01 16.25 10.96
C LYS A 164 -14.96 15.25 10.31
N SER A 165 -15.36 14.25 11.09
CA SER A 165 -16.35 13.22 10.70
C SER A 165 -17.67 13.83 10.27
#